data_AF-A0A5U7IDP9-F1
#
_entry.id   AF-A0A5U7IDP9-F1
#
_cell.length_a   1.000
_cell.length_b   1.000
_cell.length_c   1.000
_cell.angle_alpha   90.00
_cell.angle_beta   90.00
_cell.angle_gamma   90.00
#
_symmetry.space_group_name_H-M   'P 1'
#
loop_
_entity.id
_entity.type
_entity.pdbx_description
1 polymer ?
#
loop_
_entity_poly.entity_id
_entity_poly.type
_entity_poly.pdbx_seq_one_letter_code
_entity_poly.pdbx_strand_id
1 'polypeptide(L)'
;MSHMKKTTFSGRWDEKALSMGWTAIPNALFFMQRPLGISPTNFNVLLNLFIHWWEAGTWPYPSQKGLASRMGVSVRTIQRSLDEMTEMGL
;
A
#
# COMPACT_ATOMS: atom_id res chain seq x y z
N MET A 1 -21.79 -20.00 25.67
CA MET A 1 -21.12 -20.05 24.34
C MET A 1 -21.11 -18.66 23.75
N SER A 2 -19.93 -18.01 23.76
CA SER A 2 -19.75 -16.64 23.29
C SER A 2 -20.04 -16.56 21.79
N HIS A 3 -21.03 -15.76 21.40
CA HIS A 3 -21.29 -15.43 20.00
C HIS A 3 -20.16 -14.54 19.52
N MET A 4 -19.16 -15.14 18.87
CA MET A 4 -18.13 -14.39 18.15
C MET A 4 -18.83 -13.63 17.02
N LYS A 5 -19.11 -12.34 17.26
CA LYS A 5 -19.63 -11.42 16.23
C LYS A 5 -18.64 -11.47 15.07
N LYS A 6 -19.02 -12.11 13.96
CA LYS A 6 -18.27 -12.00 12.70
C LYS A 6 -18.26 -10.53 12.34
N THR A 7 -17.15 -9.83 12.58
CA THR A 7 -16.99 -8.45 12.16
C THR A 7 -16.90 -8.44 10.64
N THR A 8 -18.03 -8.15 10.01
CA THR A 8 -18.07 -7.87 8.57
C THR A 8 -17.27 -6.60 8.30
N PHE A 9 -16.77 -6.43 7.08
CA PHE A 9 -15.97 -5.26 6.70
C PHE A 9 -16.75 -3.94 6.94
N SER A 10 -18.05 -3.95 6.66
CA SER A 10 -19.02 -2.88 6.97
C SER A 10 -19.26 -2.63 8.46
N GLY A 11 -18.90 -3.58 9.34
CA GLY A 11 -18.93 -3.38 10.79
C GLY A 11 -17.68 -2.67 11.33
N ARG A 12 -16.62 -2.54 10.51
CA ARG A 12 -15.37 -1.85 10.88
C ARG A 12 -15.24 -0.48 10.19
N TRP A 13 -15.77 -0.34 8.99
CA TRP A 13 -15.67 0.87 8.18
C TRP A 13 -17.06 1.31 7.73
N ASP A 14 -17.29 2.63 7.72
CA ASP A 14 -18.54 3.19 7.20
C ASP A 14 -18.58 3.16 5.66
N GLU A 15 -19.75 3.41 5.09
CA GLU A 15 -19.94 3.39 3.64
C GLU A 15 -19.06 4.41 2.92
N LYS A 16 -18.85 5.59 3.54
CA LYS A 16 -18.02 6.65 2.97
C LYS A 16 -16.56 6.23 2.84
N ALA A 17 -16.00 5.57 3.85
CA ALA A 17 -14.64 5.04 3.81
C ALA A 17 -14.47 3.96 2.73
N LEU A 18 -15.54 3.22 2.44
CA LEU A 18 -15.52 2.15 1.43
C LEU A 18 -15.88 2.62 0.01
N SER A 19 -16.37 3.86 -0.14
CA SER A 19 -16.85 4.38 -1.43
C SER A 19 -15.80 4.41 -2.55
N MET A 20 -14.51 4.49 -2.20
CA MET A 20 -13.40 4.47 -3.16
C MET A 20 -12.78 3.06 -3.36
N GLY A 21 -13.43 2.02 -2.83
CA GLY A 21 -12.89 0.66 -2.82
C GLY A 21 -11.84 0.43 -1.75
N TRP A 22 -11.26 -0.76 -1.74
CA TRP A 22 -10.25 -1.17 -0.77
C TRP A 22 -9.29 -2.17 -1.42
N THR A 23 -8.06 -2.22 -0.91
CA THR A 23 -7.01 -3.15 -1.38
C THR A 23 -6.64 -4.09 -0.25
N ALA A 24 -6.72 -5.39 -0.52
CA ALA A 24 -6.29 -6.42 0.42
C ALA A 24 -4.75 -6.46 0.47
N ILE A 25 -4.15 -6.24 1.63
CA ILE A 25 -2.70 -6.34 1.82
C ILE A 25 -2.40 -7.49 2.78
N PRO A 26 -1.50 -8.42 2.44
CA PRO A 26 -1.08 -9.46 3.36
C PRO A 26 -0.46 -8.86 4.63
N ASN A 27 -0.94 -9.28 5.80
CA ASN A 27 -0.39 -8.85 7.08
C ASN A 27 1.12 -9.15 7.22
N ALA A 28 1.59 -10.21 6.57
CA ALA A 28 3.01 -10.56 6.53
C ALA A 28 3.88 -9.39 6.06
N LEU A 29 3.41 -8.60 5.08
CA LEU A 29 4.17 -7.45 4.58
C LEU A 29 4.33 -6.37 5.66
N PHE A 30 3.32 -6.16 6.52
CA PHE A 30 3.40 -5.23 7.65
C PHE A 30 4.38 -5.71 8.73
N PHE A 31 4.31 -6.99 9.09
CA PHE A 31 5.19 -7.54 10.13
C PHE A 31 6.64 -7.69 9.67
N MET A 32 6.85 -7.88 8.37
CA MET A 32 8.18 -8.15 7.81
C MET A 32 8.90 -6.90 7.29
N GLN A 33 8.35 -5.68 7.43
CA GLN A 33 9.00 -4.45 6.94
C GLN A 33 10.45 -4.31 7.42
N ARG A 34 10.67 -4.41 8.75
CA ARG A 34 12.00 -4.27 9.34
C ARG A 34 12.93 -5.44 8.97
N PRO A 35 12.51 -6.72 9.08
CA PRO A 35 13.32 -7.84 8.59
C PRO A 35 13.72 -7.74 7.11
N LEU A 36 12.84 -7.19 6.25
CA LEU A 36 13.10 -7.00 4.83
C LEU A 36 13.86 -5.70 4.50
N GLY A 37 14.21 -4.90 5.51
CA GLY A 37 14.88 -3.60 5.30
C GLY A 37 14.03 -2.54 4.61
N ILE A 38 12.70 -2.74 4.53
CA ILE A 38 11.79 -1.81 3.87
C ILE A 38 11.57 -0.61 4.77
N SER A 39 12.00 0.57 4.31
CA SER A 39 11.75 1.83 5.03
C SER A 39 10.26 2.17 5.07
N PRO A 40 9.78 2.95 6.06
CA PRO A 40 8.38 3.40 6.08
C PRO A 40 7.96 4.14 4.81
N THR A 41 8.88 4.89 4.19
CA THR A 41 8.66 5.57 2.91
C THR A 41 8.45 4.56 1.79
N ASN A 42 9.35 3.57 1.66
CA ASN A 42 9.29 2.53 0.64
C ASN A 42 8.02 1.69 0.79
N PHE A 43 7.67 1.34 2.04
CA PHE A 43 6.43 0.65 2.34
C PHE A 43 5.19 1.45 1.91
N ASN A 44 5.15 2.75 2.18
CA ASN A 44 4.01 3.60 1.76
C ASN A 44 3.95 3.76 0.22
N VAL A 45 5.09 3.83 -0.47
CA VAL A 45 5.12 3.79 -1.95
C VAL A 45 4.56 2.46 -2.46
N LEU A 46 4.97 1.31 -1.88
CA LEU A 46 4.43 -0.01 -2.24
C LEU A 46 2.90 -0.08 -2.07
N LEU A 47 2.35 0.41 -0.95
CA LEU A 47 0.90 0.44 -0.74
C LEU A 47 0.19 1.25 -1.83
N ASN A 48 0.78 2.36 -2.26
CA ASN A 48 0.25 3.15 -3.37
C ASN A 48 0.37 2.42 -4.71
N LEU A 49 1.42 1.63 -4.94
CA LEU A 49 1.51 0.81 -6.15
C LEU A 49 0.44 -0.28 -6.16
N PHE A 50 0.16 -0.91 -5.02
CA PHE A 50 -0.84 -1.98 -4.91
C PHE A 50 -2.27 -1.53 -5.20
N ILE A 51 -2.65 -0.30 -4.82
CA ILE A 51 -3.98 0.22 -5.17
C ILE A 51 -4.16 0.42 -6.68
N HIS A 52 -3.07 0.42 -7.46
CA HIS A 52 -3.06 0.53 -8.91
C HIS A 52 -2.75 -0.80 -9.61
N TRP A 53 -2.54 -1.89 -8.85
CA TRP A 53 -2.21 -3.21 -9.37
C TRP A 53 -3.46 -4.10 -9.43
N TRP A 54 -4.26 -3.90 -10.48
CA TRP A 54 -5.57 -4.55 -10.63
C TRP A 54 -5.50 -5.97 -11.19
N GLU A 55 -4.50 -6.25 -12.02
CA GLU A 55 -4.35 -7.53 -12.72
C GLU A 55 -2.97 -8.15 -12.47
N ALA A 56 -2.96 -9.41 -12.02
CA ALA A 56 -1.74 -10.16 -11.85
C ALA A 56 -0.98 -10.27 -13.18
N GLY A 57 0.34 -10.06 -13.15
CA GLY A 57 1.19 -10.07 -14.34
C GLY A 57 1.25 -8.74 -15.11
N THR A 58 0.49 -7.73 -14.70
CA THR A 58 0.63 -6.35 -15.21
C THR A 58 1.44 -5.51 -14.23
N TRP A 59 2.12 -4.47 -14.72
CA TRP A 59 2.79 -3.50 -13.85
C TRP A 59 1.86 -2.32 -13.54
N PRO A 60 1.82 -1.81 -12.29
CA PRO A 60 1.12 -0.58 -11.98
C PRO A 60 1.89 0.64 -12.51
N TYR A 61 1.21 1.58 -13.17
CA TYR A 61 1.83 2.80 -13.72
C TYR A 61 1.25 4.11 -13.15
N PRO A 62 1.26 4.33 -11.82
CA PRO A 62 0.82 5.60 -11.28
C PRO A 62 1.79 6.74 -11.58
N SER A 63 1.25 7.95 -11.68
CA SER A 63 2.08 9.16 -11.77
C SER A 63 2.88 9.35 -10.48
N GLN A 64 4.21 9.46 -10.59
CA GLN A 64 5.08 9.80 -9.46
C GLN A 64 4.69 11.12 -8.78
N LYS A 65 4.22 12.11 -9.56
CA LYS A 65 3.69 13.38 -9.03
C LYS A 65 2.42 13.17 -8.22
N GLY A 66 1.54 12.28 -8.67
CA GLY A 66 0.35 11.87 -7.94
C GLY A 66 0.68 11.19 -6.61
N LEU A 67 1.66 10.27 -6.63
CA LEU A 67 2.17 9.61 -5.42
C LEU A 67 2.75 10.61 -4.43
N ALA A 68 3.63 11.50 -4.90
CA ALA A 68 4.24 12.55 -4.10
C ALA A 68 3.19 13.44 -3.44
N SER A 69 2.19 13.87 -4.21
CA SER A 69 1.07 14.69 -3.71
C SER A 69 0.25 13.96 -2.65
N ARG A 70 -0.04 12.66 -2.83
CA ARG A 70 -0.82 11.87 -1.86
C ARG A 70 -0.03 11.62 -0.57
N MET A 71 1.26 11.40 -0.69
CA MET A 71 2.16 11.12 0.43
C MET A 71 2.65 12.39 1.15
N GLY A 72 2.45 13.58 0.57
CA GLY A 72 2.93 14.84 1.15
C GLY A 72 4.46 14.97 1.12
N VAL A 73 5.11 14.39 0.11
CA VAL A 73 6.58 14.39 -0.05
C VAL A 73 7.00 14.96 -1.40
N SER A 74 8.30 15.18 -1.60
CA SER A 74 8.82 15.61 -2.90
C SER A 74 8.78 14.48 -3.93
N VAL A 75 8.69 14.82 -5.22
CA VAL A 75 8.84 13.83 -6.31
C VAL A 75 10.20 13.12 -6.24
N ARG A 76 11.26 13.83 -5.83
CA ARG A 76 12.59 13.25 -5.62
C ARG A 76 12.60 12.14 -4.56
N THR A 77 11.76 12.28 -3.52
CA THR A 77 11.58 11.25 -2.48
C THR A 77 10.94 9.99 -3.07
N ILE A 78 9.93 10.14 -3.92
CA ILE A 78 9.31 9.00 -4.63
C ILE A 78 10.31 8.32 -5.55
N GLN A 79 11.07 9.09 -6.34
CA GLN A 79 12.09 8.54 -7.23
C GLN A 79 13.14 7.73 -6.48
N ARG A 80 13.72 8.32 -5.42
CA ARG A 80 14.70 7.62 -4.58
C ARG A 80 14.12 6.33 -3.99
N SER A 81 12.87 6.37 -3.53
CA SER A 81 12.18 5.20 -2.98
C SER A 81 12.01 4.10 -4.04
N LEU A 82 11.63 4.45 -5.27
CA LEU A 82 11.55 3.50 -6.39
C LEU A 82 12.93 2.93 -6.75
N ASP A 83 13.97 3.76 -6.78
CA ASP A 83 15.34 3.33 -7.03
C ASP A 83 15.81 2.33 -5.97
N GLU A 84 15.66 2.67 -4.68
CA GLU A 84 16.00 1.80 -3.54
C GLU A 84 15.26 0.47 -3.59
N MET A 85 13.95 0.47 -3.87
CA MET A 85 13.18 -0.77 -3.98
C MET A 85 13.62 -1.63 -5.17
N THR A 86 13.95 -1.01 -6.30
CA THR A 86 14.51 -1.72 -7.47
C THR A 86 15.84 -2.38 -7.11
N GLU A 87 16.72 -1.69 -6.36
CA GLU A 87 17.99 -2.25 -5.86
C GLU A 87 17.78 -3.40 -4.87
N MET A 88 16.70 -3.36 -4.08
CA MET A 88 16.29 -4.45 -3.19
C MET A 88 15.68 -5.65 -3.93
N GLY A 89 15.38 -5.52 -5.23
CA GLY A 89 14.70 -6.54 -6.03
C GLY A 89 13.20 -6.63 -5.76
N LEU A 90 12.58 -5.51 -5.33
CA LEU A 90 11.14 -5.35 -5.10
C LEU A 90 10.44 -4.67 -6.27
#